data_AF-A0A7S3BKN7-F1
#
_entry.id   AF-A0A7S3BKN7-F1
#
_cell.length_a   1.000
_cell.length_b   1.000
_cell.length_c   1.000
_cell.angle_alpha   90.00
_cell.angle_beta   90.00
_cell.angle_gamma   90.00
#
_symmetry.space_group_name_H-M   'P 1'
#
loop_
_entity.id
_entity.type
_entity.pdbx_description
1 polymer ?
#
loop_
_entity_poly.entity_id
_entity_poly.type
_entity_poly.pdbx_seq_one_letter_code
_entity_poly.pdbx_strand_id
1 'polypeptide(L)'
;ALRQSGTFGVSAFWHGMRPGYYLCFAGMFFMVAVEQVVSAAAHATGFTTAAAPRSLQMPLRALVAAVCYLWTMGNFSFLGAAFNMLSWGDTMEVWALVDFYGILLLLAPLAPCALVFAFAPRRSRVPTGKPSKATD
;
A
#
# COMPACT_ATOMS: atom_id res chain seq x y z
N ALA A 1 -8.43 -6.03 4.59
CA ALA A 1 -9.08 -5.14 5.57
C ALA A 1 -9.27 -5.81 6.92
N LEU A 2 -10.36 -6.56 7.17
CA LEU A 2 -10.72 -7.05 8.53
C LEU A 2 -9.66 -7.94 9.21
N ARG A 3 -9.05 -8.85 8.45
CA ARG A 3 -7.96 -9.70 8.96
C ARG A 3 -6.73 -8.88 9.36
N GLN A 4 -6.32 -7.93 8.50
CA GLN A 4 -5.15 -7.09 8.72
C GLN A 4 -5.36 -6.12 9.88
N SER A 5 -6.55 -5.50 9.99
CA SER A 5 -6.87 -4.63 11.12
C SER A 5 -6.86 -5.40 12.45
N GLY A 6 -7.32 -6.65 12.45
CA GLY A 6 -7.21 -7.56 13.59
C GLY A 6 -5.75 -7.85 13.97
N THR A 7 -4.91 -8.19 12.99
CA THR A 7 -3.47 -8.43 13.21
C THR A 7 -2.78 -7.21 13.81
N PHE A 8 -2.93 -6.04 13.19
CA PHE A 8 -2.28 -4.82 13.67
C PHE A 8 -2.83 -4.35 15.02
N GLY A 9 -4.12 -4.57 15.29
CA GLY A 9 -4.71 -4.29 16.60
C GLY A 9 -4.13 -5.18 17.70
N VAL A 10 -4.02 -6.48 17.45
CA VAL A 10 -3.39 -7.43 18.39
C VAL A 10 -1.91 -7.10 18.58
N SER A 11 -1.19 -6.77 17.50
CA SER A 11 0.21 -6.33 17.59
C SER A 11 0.36 -5.08 18.46
N ALA A 12 -0.47 -4.05 18.26
CA ALA A 12 -0.45 -2.86 19.12
C ALA A 12 -0.68 -3.20 20.59
N PHE A 13 -1.70 -4.02 20.86
CA PHE A 13 -2.03 -4.45 22.21
C PHE A 13 -0.90 -5.25 22.86
N TRP A 14 -0.23 -6.13 22.11
CA TRP A 14 0.91 -6.92 22.60
C TRP A 14 2.06 -6.04 23.10
N HIS A 15 2.29 -4.89 22.47
CA HIS A 15 3.32 -3.95 22.90
C HIS A 15 2.88 -3.07 24.08
N GLY A 16 1.58 -2.95 24.34
CA GLY A 16 0.99 -2.32 25.52
C GLY A 16 -0.02 -1.21 25.19
N MET A 17 -0.57 -0.58 26.24
CA MET A 17 -1.63 0.44 26.12
C MET A 17 -1.07 1.87 25.97
N ARG A 18 -0.04 2.07 25.13
CA ARG A 18 0.58 3.38 24.88
C ARG A 18 0.15 3.95 23.52
N PRO A 19 -0.27 5.23 23.43
CA PRO A 19 -0.78 5.82 22.18
C PRO A 19 0.15 5.65 20.97
N GLY A 20 1.47 5.73 21.18
CA GLY A 20 2.47 5.59 20.12
C GLY A 20 2.41 4.24 19.39
N TYR A 21 2.12 3.14 20.10
CA TYR A 21 1.97 1.83 19.47
C TYR A 21 0.77 1.80 18.53
N TYR A 22 -0.40 2.26 19.00
CA TYR A 22 -1.60 2.31 18.18
C TYR A 22 -1.41 3.19 16.94
N LEU A 23 -0.74 4.33 17.08
CA LEU A 23 -0.47 5.23 15.96
C LEU A 23 0.48 4.57 14.94
N CYS A 24 1.54 3.90 15.39
CA CYS A 24 2.47 3.19 14.53
C CYS A 24 1.77 2.05 13.75
N PHE A 25 1.03 1.19 14.45
CA PHE A 25 0.36 0.04 13.84
C PHE A 25 -0.85 0.45 12.98
N ALA A 26 -1.57 1.51 13.33
CA ALA A 26 -2.59 2.10 12.45
C ALA A 26 -1.94 2.62 11.16
N GLY A 27 -0.80 3.31 11.26
CA GLY A 27 -0.02 3.73 10.10
C GLY A 27 0.42 2.56 9.21
N MET A 28 0.97 1.50 9.81
CA MET A 28 1.35 0.28 9.09
C MET A 28 0.15 -0.39 8.40
N PHE A 29 -1.02 -0.41 9.04
CA PHE A 29 -2.24 -0.90 8.41
C PHE A 29 -2.57 -0.12 7.13
N PHE A 30 -2.49 1.21 7.15
CA PHE A 30 -2.69 2.03 5.96
C PHE A 30 -1.60 1.83 4.91
N MET A 31 -0.34 1.68 5.33
CA MET A 31 0.78 1.39 4.43
C MET A 31 0.55 0.09 3.65
N VAL A 32 0.14 -0.97 4.32
CA VAL A 32 -0.21 -2.24 3.67
C VAL A 32 -1.46 -2.07 2.78
N ALA A 33 -2.45 -1.28 3.20
CA ALA A 33 -3.64 -1.03 2.36
C ALA A 33 -3.28 -0.32 1.04
N VAL A 34 -2.39 0.68 1.09
CA VAL A 34 -1.86 1.36 -0.11
C VAL A 34 -1.11 0.39 -1.01
N GLU A 35 -0.23 -0.44 -0.46
CA GLU A 35 0.51 -1.46 -1.21
C GLU A 35 -0.42 -2.40 -1.99
N GLN A 36 -1.53 -2.83 -1.37
CA GLN A 36 -2.52 -3.70 -2.03
C GLN A 36 -3.20 -2.99 -3.21
N VAL A 37 -3.54 -1.71 -3.07
CA VAL A 37 -4.13 -0.91 -4.15
C VAL A 37 -3.14 -0.74 -5.30
N VAL A 38 -1.89 -0.39 -4.99
CA VAL A 38 -0.83 -0.21 -5.99
C VAL A 38 -0.55 -1.52 -6.72
N SER A 39 -0.45 -2.63 -5.99
CA SER A 39 -0.24 -3.96 -6.58
C SER A 39 -1.38 -4.34 -7.52
N ALA A 40 -2.63 -4.11 -7.10
CA ALA A 40 -3.79 -4.36 -7.94
C ALA A 40 -3.79 -3.52 -9.23
N ALA A 41 -3.45 -2.23 -9.12
CA ALA A 41 -3.32 -1.33 -10.27
C ALA A 41 -2.20 -1.77 -11.24
N ALA A 42 -1.05 -2.16 -10.68
CA ALA A 42 0.10 -2.63 -11.45
C ALA A 42 -0.20 -3.95 -12.18
N HIS A 43 -0.96 -4.85 -11.56
CA HIS A 43 -1.46 -6.08 -12.21
C HIS A 43 -2.49 -5.78 -13.29
N ALA A 44 -3.43 -4.87 -13.04
CA ALA A 44 -4.47 -4.52 -14.02
C ALA A 44 -3.91 -3.86 -15.29
N THR A 45 -2.80 -3.14 -15.17
CA THR A 45 -2.14 -2.44 -16.29
C THR A 45 -1.08 -3.27 -16.99
N GLY A 46 -0.69 -4.43 -16.44
CA GLY A 46 0.45 -5.20 -16.95
C GLY A 46 1.80 -4.50 -16.77
N PHE A 47 1.85 -3.42 -15.96
CA PHE A 47 3.03 -2.60 -15.72
C PHE A 47 4.20 -3.39 -15.14
N THR A 48 3.93 -4.50 -14.45
CA THR A 48 5.00 -5.24 -13.76
C THR A 48 5.92 -6.00 -14.71
N THR A 49 5.52 -6.42 -15.91
CA THR A 49 6.41 -7.23 -16.78
C THR A 49 6.06 -7.35 -18.26
N ALA A 50 4.83 -7.04 -18.71
CA ALA A 50 4.37 -7.54 -20.02
C ALA A 50 4.51 -6.56 -21.19
N ALA A 51 4.56 -5.24 -20.93
CA ALA A 51 4.43 -4.23 -21.98
C ALA A 51 5.77 -3.58 -22.44
N ALA A 52 6.85 -3.73 -21.67
CA ALA A 52 8.13 -3.06 -21.97
C ALA A 52 9.06 -3.91 -22.86
N PRO A 53 9.86 -3.29 -23.74
CA PRO A 53 10.91 -3.98 -24.51
C PRO A 53 11.83 -4.79 -23.61
N ARG A 54 12.24 -5.99 -24.05
CA ARG A 54 13.04 -6.94 -23.24
C ARG A 54 14.32 -6.31 -22.66
N SER A 55 14.95 -5.40 -23.41
CA SER A 55 16.15 -4.65 -22.97
C SER A 55 15.88 -3.72 -21.77
N LEU A 56 14.64 -3.23 -21.61
CA LEU A 56 14.25 -2.30 -20.55
C LEU A 56 13.61 -2.99 -19.35
N GLN A 57 13.26 -4.28 -19.44
CA GLN A 57 12.58 -5.00 -18.36
C GLN A 57 13.42 -5.10 -17.08
N MET A 58 14.71 -5.42 -17.20
CA MET A 58 15.62 -5.53 -16.04
C MET A 58 15.87 -4.19 -15.34
N PRO A 59 16.27 -3.11 -16.03
CA PRO A 59 16.48 -1.82 -15.36
C PRO A 59 15.18 -1.25 -14.79
N LEU A 60 14.04 -1.44 -15.46
CA LEU A 60 12.74 -1.00 -14.94
C LEU A 60 12.37 -1.73 -13.65
N ARG A 61 12.55 -3.06 -13.60
CA ARG A 61 12.34 -3.85 -12.37
C ARG A 61 13.24 -3.40 -11.23
N ALA A 62 14.52 -3.14 -11.51
CA ALA A 62 15.46 -2.65 -10.52
C ALA A 62 15.06 -1.26 -9.99
N LEU A 63 14.65 -0.36 -10.87
CA LEU A 63 14.16 0.98 -10.50
C LEU A 63 12.90 0.88 -9.63
N VAL A 64 11.92 0.06 -10.02
CA VAL A 64 10.70 -0.16 -9.24
C VAL A 64 11.04 -0.72 -7.86
N ALA A 65 11.93 -1.72 -7.79
CA ALA A 65 12.36 -2.28 -6.51
C ALA A 65 13.04 -1.23 -5.62
N ALA A 66 13.91 -0.39 -6.18
CA ALA A 66 14.57 0.69 -5.45
C ALA A 66 13.57 1.73 -4.94
N VAL A 67 12.60 2.15 -5.77
CA VAL A 67 11.54 3.09 -5.38
C VAL A 67 10.67 2.49 -4.27
N CYS A 68 10.26 1.24 -4.39
CA CYS A 68 9.48 0.54 -3.35
C CYS A 68 10.28 0.43 -2.03
N TYR A 69 11.57 0.15 -2.12
CA TYR A 69 12.45 0.08 -0.95
C TYR A 69 12.55 1.44 -0.24
N LEU A 70 12.82 2.52 -0.98
CA LEU A 70 12.92 3.87 -0.43
C LEU A 70 11.59 4.33 0.18
N TRP A 71 10.47 4.04 -0.50
CA TRP A 71 9.13 4.32 0.01
C TRP A 71 8.86 3.57 1.32
N THR A 72 9.21 2.28 1.37
CA THR A 72 9.04 1.44 2.56
C THR A 72 9.86 1.97 3.72
N MET A 73 11.15 2.20 3.51
CA MET A 73 12.04 2.70 4.55
C MET A 73 11.62 4.09 5.04
N GLY A 74 11.29 5.00 4.12
CA GLY A 74 10.85 6.35 4.47
C GLY A 74 9.58 6.38 5.33
N ASN A 75 8.58 5.55 4.98
CA ASN A 75 7.37 5.41 5.79
C ASN A 75 7.64 4.70 7.11
N PHE A 76 8.44 3.64 7.11
CA PHE A 76 8.73 2.89 8.32
C PHE A 76 9.53 3.71 9.33
N SER A 77 10.48 4.53 8.88
CA SER A 77 11.20 5.48 9.74
C SER A 77 10.26 6.52 10.35
N PHE A 78 9.35 7.10 9.57
CA PHE A 78 8.39 8.09 10.06
C PHE A 78 7.37 7.48 11.04
N LEU A 79 6.69 6.42 10.63
CA LEU A 79 5.69 5.73 11.45
C LEU A 79 6.31 5.05 12.67
N GLY A 80 7.53 4.53 12.53
CA GLY A 80 8.32 3.95 13.60
C GLY A 80 8.76 4.96 14.66
N ALA A 81 8.82 6.26 14.36
CA ALA A 81 9.05 7.28 15.38
C ALA A 81 7.95 7.24 16.46
N ALA A 82 6.68 7.01 16.07
CA ALA A 82 5.57 6.86 17.01
C ALA A 82 5.77 5.67 17.98
N PHE A 83 6.33 4.57 17.48
CA PHE A 83 6.64 3.40 18.27
C PHE A 83 7.71 3.69 19.34
N ASN A 84 8.70 4.52 19.01
CA ASN A 84 9.79 4.88 19.93
C ASN A 84 9.39 5.94 20.96
N MET A 85 8.56 6.92 20.55
CA MET A 85 8.16 8.03 21.43
C MET A 85 7.09 7.63 22.45
N LEU A 86 6.27 6.61 22.15
CA LEU A 86 5.22 6.04 23.00
C LEU A 86 4.07 6.98 23.38
N SER A 87 4.32 8.29 23.49
CA SER A 87 3.34 9.33 23.81
C SER A 87 2.83 9.99 22.52
N TRP A 88 1.61 10.52 22.57
CA TRP A 88 1.03 11.24 21.44
C TRP A 88 1.74 12.58 21.20
N GLY A 89 2.02 13.35 22.25
CA GLY A 89 2.62 14.68 22.17
C GLY A 89 4.00 14.65 21.51
N ASP A 90 4.90 13.82 22.05
CA ASP A 90 6.28 13.72 21.54
C ASP A 90 6.30 13.20 20.10
N THR A 91 5.38 12.29 19.75
CA THR A 91 5.23 11.82 18.36
C THR A 91 4.83 12.95 17.42
N MET A 92 3.82 13.75 17.79
CA MET A 92 3.35 14.86 16.96
C MET A 92 4.42 15.94 16.82
N GLU A 93 5.20 16.21 17.86
CA GLU A 93 6.33 17.14 17.80
C GLU A 93 7.39 16.65 16.82
N VAL A 94 7.81 15.38 16.90
CA VAL A 94 8.77 14.79 15.95
C VAL A 94 8.24 14.80 14.52
N TRP A 95 6.97 14.50 14.32
CA TRP A 95 6.36 14.53 12.99
C TRP A 95 6.24 15.95 12.44
N ALA A 96 5.97 16.95 13.30
CA ALA A 96 5.94 18.35 12.91
C ALA A 96 7.32 18.87 12.51
N LEU A 97 8.40 18.43 13.17
CA LEU A 97 9.78 18.79 12.81
C LEU A 97 10.19 18.32 11.40
N VAL A 98 9.48 17.37 10.83
CA VAL A 98 9.71 16.85 9.48
C VAL A 98 8.51 17.10 8.55
N ASP A 99 7.68 18.10 8.88
CA ASP A 99 6.53 18.56 8.10
C ASP A 99 5.54 17.46 7.71
N PHE A 100 5.40 16.43 8.56
CA PHE A 100 4.53 15.28 8.31
C PHE A 100 4.77 14.59 6.96
N TYR A 101 6.02 14.63 6.44
CA TYR A 101 6.33 14.09 5.11
C TYR A 101 5.86 12.65 4.92
N GLY A 102 5.87 11.83 5.98
CA GLY A 102 5.47 10.43 5.91
C GLY A 102 4.00 10.25 5.54
N ILE A 103 3.11 11.19 5.87
CA ILE A 103 1.70 11.12 5.44
C ILE A 103 1.58 11.36 3.94
N LEU A 104 2.31 12.35 3.41
CA LEU A 104 2.35 12.63 1.98
C LEU A 104 3.00 11.47 1.22
N LEU A 105 4.12 10.95 1.73
CA LEU A 105 4.83 9.81 1.17
C LEU A 105 3.96 8.55 1.14
N LEU A 106 3.20 8.28 2.22
CA LEU A 106 2.26 7.17 2.31
C LEU A 106 1.21 7.21 1.19
N LEU A 107 0.65 8.38 0.91
CA LEU A 107 -0.45 8.55 -0.04
C LEU A 107 0.03 8.74 -1.49
N ALA A 108 1.27 9.16 -1.71
CA ALA A 108 1.81 9.46 -3.03
C ALA A 108 1.58 8.36 -4.10
N PRO A 109 1.70 7.05 -3.80
CA PRO A 109 1.45 6.00 -4.79
C PRO A 109 -0.01 5.90 -5.26
N LEU A 110 -0.97 6.44 -4.51
CA LEU A 110 -2.40 6.39 -4.88
C LEU A 110 -2.72 7.31 -6.06
N ALA A 111 -1.99 8.41 -6.24
CA ALA A 111 -2.22 9.34 -7.34
C ALA A 111 -2.11 8.69 -8.73
N PRO A 112 -1.00 8.01 -9.10
CA PRO A 112 -0.93 7.30 -10.37
C PRO A 112 -1.93 6.14 -10.47
N CYS A 113 -2.27 5.47 -9.36
CA CYS A 113 -3.28 4.42 -9.35
C CYS A 113 -4.68 4.97 -9.67
N ALA A 114 -5.04 6.14 -9.14
CA ALA A 114 -6.30 6.80 -9.43
C ALA A 114 -6.43 7.12 -10.92
N LEU A 115 -5.35 7.61 -11.55
CA LEU A 115 -5.30 7.83 -13.00
C LEU A 115 -5.49 6.51 -13.77
N VAL A 116 -4.78 5.45 -13.37
CA VAL A 116 -4.92 4.13 -13.99
C VAL A 116 -6.36 3.63 -13.93
N PHE A 117 -7.02 3.67 -12.77
CA PHE A 117 -8.39 3.18 -12.62
C PHE A 117 -9.43 4.09 -13.29
N ALA A 118 -9.18 5.39 -13.38
CA ALA A 118 -10.05 6.33 -14.10
C ALA A 118 -10.04 6.07 -15.62
N PHE A 119 -8.90 5.66 -16.18
CA PHE A 119 -8.72 5.47 -17.62
C PHE A 119 -8.65 4.00 -18.08
N ALA A 120 -8.68 3.04 -17.15
CA ALA A 120 -8.69 1.61 -17.50
C ALA A 120 -10.00 1.23 -18.22
N PRO A 121 -9.95 0.52 -19.36
CA PRO A 121 -11.16 0.04 -20.03
C PRO A 121 -11.94 -0.87 -19.08
N ARG A 122 -13.22 -0.56 -18.83
CA ARG A 122 -14.10 -1.47 -18.09
C ARG A 122 -14.17 -2.78 -18.86
N ARG A 123 -13.59 -3.85 -18.32
CA ARG A 123 -13.75 -5.20 -18.86
C ARG A 123 -15.25 -5.52 -18.88
N SER A 124 -15.85 -5.59 -20.07
CA SER A 124 -17.22 -6.07 -20.21
C SER A 124 -17.26 -7.51 -19.69
N ARG A 125 -18.08 -7.77 -18.67
CA ARG A 125 -18.37 -9.15 -18.24
C ARG A 125 -18.88 -9.91 -19.46
N VAL A 126 -18.14 -10.91 -19.91
CA VAL A 126 -18.65 -11.88 -20.88
C VAL A 126 -19.84 -12.58 -20.21
N PRO A 127 -21.06 -12.51 -20.78
CA PRO A 127 -22.19 -13.23 -20.22
C PRO A 127 -21.88 -14.72 -20.26
N THR A 128 -21.81 -15.35 -19.09
CA THR A 128 -21.71 -16.82 -19.00
C THR A 128 -22.99 -17.41 -19.55
N GLY A 129 -22.95 -17.90 -20.79
CA GLY A 129 -24.07 -18.63 -21.38
C GLY A 129 -24.42 -19.84 -20.52
N LYS A 130 -25.71 -20.01 -20.20
CA LYS A 130 -26.21 -21.21 -19.50
C LYS A 130 -25.84 -22.46 -20.32
N PRO A 131 -25.37 -23.55 -19.68
CA PRO A 131 -25.20 -24.82 -20.37
C PRO A 131 -26.58 -25.34 -20.80
N SER A 132 -26.74 -25.55 -22.12
CA SER A 132 -27.88 -26.27 -22.70
C SER A 132 -27.89 -27.69 -22.15
N LYS A 133 -28.96 -28.09 -21.48
CA LYS A 133 -29.18 -29.48 -21.07
C LYS A 133 -29.34 -30.31 -22.35
N ALA A 134 -28.39 -31.20 -22.62
CA ALA A 134 -28.57 -32.27 -23.58
C ALA A 134 -29.64 -33.22 -23.00
N THR A 135 -30.75 -33.32 -23.71
CA THR A 135 -31.75 -34.36 -23.54
C THR A 135 -31.33 -35.53 -24.41
N ASP A 136 -31.08 -36.69 -23.79
CA ASP A 136 -31.23 -38.02 -24.38
C ASP A 136 -31.91 -38.92 -23.34
#